data_AF-A0A7W0P3P6-F1
#
_entry.id   AF-A0A7W0P3P6-F1
#
_cell.length_a   1.000
_cell.length_b   1.000
_cell.length_c   1.000
_cell.angle_alpha   90.00
_cell.angle_beta   90.00
_cell.angle_gamma   90.00
#
_symmetry.space_group_name_H-M   'P 1'
#
loop_
_entity.id
_entity.type
_entity.pdbx_description
1 polymer ?
#
loop_
_entity_poly.entity_id
_entity_poly.type
_entity_poly.pdbx_seq_one_letter_code
_entity_poly.pdbx_strand_id
1 'polypeptide(L)'
;MAGSGGFVHLDVRSAFSLKEGAFVPEHLAGLASEMGMPAVALTDRDGLYGAARFVAACQKEGIRPILGTSLTVREGGHDAPLVL
;
A
#
# COMPACT_ATOMS: atom_id res chain seq x y z
N MET A 1 9.57 23.24 -5.74
CA MET A 1 10.90 22.60 -5.76
C MET A 1 10.69 21.09 -5.74
N ALA A 2 10.47 20.47 -6.92
CA ALA A 2 10.46 19.01 -7.04
C ALA A 2 11.93 18.55 -7.10
N GLY A 3 12.53 18.31 -5.93
CA GLY A 3 13.93 17.94 -5.80
C GLY A 3 14.10 16.43 -5.64
N SER A 4 15.00 15.85 -6.45
CA SER A 4 15.68 14.55 -6.27
C SER A 4 14.83 13.35 -5.82
N GLY A 5 14.54 12.44 -6.75
CA GLY A 5 13.83 11.16 -6.58
C GLY A 5 13.57 10.72 -5.14
N GLY A 6 12.47 11.23 -4.57
CA GLY A 6 12.02 10.84 -3.24
C GLY A 6 11.68 9.35 -3.19
N PHE A 7 11.90 8.73 -2.04
CA PHE A 7 11.55 7.33 -1.83
C PHE A 7 10.03 7.18 -1.65
N VAL A 8 9.46 6.13 -2.25
CA VAL A 8 8.04 5.77 -2.17
C VAL A 8 7.95 4.27 -1.94
N HIS A 9 7.19 3.85 -0.92
CA HIS A 9 6.88 2.43 -0.73
C HIS A 9 5.83 1.98 -1.76
N LEU A 10 6.21 0.98 -2.58
CA LEU A 10 5.35 0.39 -3.61
C LEU A 10 4.79 -0.99 -3.23
N ASP A 11 5.25 -1.55 -2.11
CA ASP A 11 4.72 -2.78 -1.53
C ASP A 11 4.48 -2.56 -0.03
N VAL A 12 3.21 -2.40 0.34
CA VAL A 12 2.77 -2.11 1.71
C VAL A 12 1.47 -2.85 1.98
N ARG A 13 1.44 -3.58 3.10
CA ARG A 13 0.26 -4.33 3.53
C ARG A 13 -0.42 -3.62 4.68
N SER A 14 -1.74 -3.47 4.58
CA SER A 14 -2.56 -3.01 5.69
C SER A 14 -3.08 -4.18 6.53
N ALA A 15 -3.74 -3.87 7.64
CA ALA A 15 -4.41 -4.84 8.50
C ALA A 15 -5.48 -5.69 7.79
N PHE A 16 -5.88 -5.32 6.56
CA PHE A 16 -6.73 -6.16 5.71
C PHE A 16 -5.99 -7.37 5.12
N SER A 17 -4.66 -7.38 5.16
CA SER A 17 -3.83 -8.57 4.95
C SER A 17 -3.72 -9.36 6.25
N LEU A 18 -4.63 -10.31 6.45
CA LEU A 18 -4.75 -11.05 7.71
C LEU A 18 -3.42 -11.70 8.12
N LYS A 19 -2.97 -11.42 9.36
CA LYS A 19 -1.69 -11.87 9.95
C LYS A 19 -0.42 -11.34 9.26
N GLU A 20 -0.55 -10.44 8.30
CA GLU A 20 0.57 -9.92 7.50
C GLU A 20 0.68 -8.39 7.54
N GLY A 21 -0.38 -7.66 7.86
CA GLY A 21 -0.33 -6.21 8.07
C GLY A 21 -0.73 -5.78 9.47
N ALA A 22 -0.08 -4.73 9.97
CA ALA A 22 -0.27 -4.21 11.32
C ALA A 22 -1.06 -2.89 11.34
N PHE A 23 -0.99 -2.09 10.29
CA PHE A 23 -1.57 -0.75 10.24
C PHE A 23 -2.86 -0.72 9.43
N VAL A 24 -3.88 -0.03 9.94
CA VAL A 24 -5.06 0.30 9.13
C VAL A 24 -4.68 1.30 8.03
N PRO A 25 -5.42 1.34 6.89
CA PRO A 25 -5.09 2.21 5.77
C PRO A 25 -4.90 3.70 6.11
N GLU A 26 -5.64 4.20 7.09
CA GLU A 26 -5.55 5.60 7.53
C GLU A 26 -4.18 5.92 8.16
N HIS A 27 -3.63 4.99 8.94
CA HIS A 27 -2.29 5.17 9.52
C HIS A 27 -1.20 5.14 8.46
N LEU A 28 -1.36 4.31 7.41
CA LEU A 28 -0.39 4.26 6.31
C LEU A 28 -0.31 5.61 5.56
N ALA A 29 -1.46 6.24 5.30
CA ALA A 29 -1.51 7.56 4.68
C ALA A 29 -0.89 8.65 5.58
N GLY A 30 -1.19 8.63 6.89
CA GLY A 30 -0.59 9.58 7.84
C GLY A 30 0.92 9.45 7.94
N LEU A 31 1.44 8.22 8.05
CA LEU A 31 2.89 7.98 8.07
C LEU A 31 3.58 8.44 6.78
N ALA A 32 2.97 8.21 5.62
CA ALA A 32 3.51 8.69 4.34
C ALA A 32 3.60 10.22 4.30
N SER A 33 2.59 10.91 4.85
CA SER A 33 2.57 12.37 4.98
C SER A 33 3.65 12.88 5.93
N GLU A 34 3.76 12.30 7.12
CA GLU A 34 4.79 12.63 8.12
C GLU A 34 6.22 12.43 7.58
N MET A 35 6.42 11.40 6.75
CA MET A 35 7.70 11.09 6.11
C MET A 35 7.96 11.93 4.85
N GLY A 36 7.05 12.82 4.47
CA GLY A 36 7.18 13.67 3.28
C GLY A 36 7.14 12.91 1.96
N MET A 37 6.53 11.73 1.92
CA MET A 37 6.40 10.93 0.70
C MET A 37 5.30 11.52 -0.20
N PRO A 38 5.54 11.74 -1.50
CA PRO A 38 4.51 12.27 -2.40
C PRO A 38 3.43 11.25 -2.77
N ALA A 39 3.72 9.96 -2.58
CA ALA A 39 2.85 8.85 -2.92
C ALA A 39 3.12 7.66 -2.00
N VAL A 40 2.17 6.74 -1.90
CA VAL A 40 2.33 5.45 -1.21
C VAL A 40 1.41 4.42 -1.84
N ALA A 41 1.87 3.17 -1.94
CA ALA A 41 1.05 2.06 -2.41
C ALA A 41 0.33 1.33 -1.28
N LEU A 42 -0.78 0.68 -1.62
CA LEU A 42 -1.40 -0.37 -0.83
C LEU A 42 -1.45 -1.64 -1.69
N THR A 43 -0.83 -2.72 -1.23
CA THR A 43 -0.70 -4.02 -1.89
C THR A 43 -1.14 -5.14 -0.96
N ASP A 44 -2.39 -5.08 -0.51
CA ASP A 44 -2.94 -6.10 0.40
C ASP A 44 -2.92 -7.51 -0.24
N ARG A 45 -2.80 -8.54 0.60
CA ARG A 45 -2.81 -9.94 0.18
C ARG A 45 -4.18 -10.35 -0.36
N ASP A 46 -4.21 -10.88 -1.57
CA ASP A 46 -5.36 -11.53 -2.21
C ASP A 46 -6.64 -10.68 -2.16
N GLY A 47 -6.51 -9.35 -2.26
CA GLY A 47 -7.65 -8.46 -2.22
C GLY A 47 -7.34 -6.98 -2.08
N LEU A 48 -8.42 -6.20 -2.18
CA LEU A 48 -8.43 -4.73 -2.15
C LEU A 48 -9.41 -4.19 -1.09
N TYR A 49 -9.65 -4.95 -0.02
CA TYR A 49 -10.67 -4.65 0.99
C TYR A 49 -10.46 -3.28 1.66
N GLY A 50 -9.19 -2.87 1.84
CA GLY A 50 -8.82 -1.57 2.40
C GLY A 50 -8.75 -0.42 1.40
N ALA A 51 -8.91 -0.67 0.10
CA ALA A 51 -8.58 0.31 -0.95
C ALA A 51 -9.41 1.60 -0.86
N ALA A 52 -10.73 1.51 -0.66
CA ALA A 52 -11.57 2.71 -0.57
C ALA A 52 -11.19 3.60 0.63
N ARG A 53 -10.90 2.96 1.78
CA ARG A 53 -10.45 3.65 3.00
C ARG A 53 -9.08 4.30 2.79
N PHE A 54 -8.17 3.59 2.15
CA PHE A 54 -6.84 4.08 1.81
C PHE A 54 -6.88 5.30 0.90
N VAL A 55 -7.66 5.26 -0.18
CA VAL A 55 -7.82 6.39 -1.11
C VAL A 55 -8.38 7.60 -0.39
N ALA A 56 -9.44 7.41 0.41
CA ALA A 56 -10.04 8.49 1.19
C ALA A 56 -9.06 9.10 2.21
N ALA A 57 -8.20 8.28 2.82
CA ALA A 57 -7.17 8.76 3.75
C ALA A 57 -6.07 9.53 3.02
N CYS A 58 -5.52 8.98 1.93
CA CYS A 58 -4.48 9.63 1.13
C CYS A 58 -4.94 11.00 0.60
N GLN A 59 -6.20 11.10 0.16
CA GLN A 59 -6.79 12.38 -0.28
C GLN A 59 -6.81 13.44 0.82
N LYS A 60 -7.12 13.05 2.07
CA LYS A 60 -7.10 13.97 3.22
C LYS A 60 -5.70 14.44 3.56
N GLU A 61 -4.72 13.56 3.44
CA GLU A 61 -3.31 13.82 3.74
C GLU A 61 -2.55 14.49 2.58
N GLY A 62 -3.18 14.68 1.41
CA GLY A 62 -2.52 15.24 0.23
C GLY A 62 -1.50 14.29 -0.43
N ILE A 63 -1.62 12.99 -0.17
CA ILE A 63 -0.75 11.93 -0.70
C ILE A 63 -1.39 11.32 -1.94
N ARG A 64 -0.59 11.00 -2.96
CA ARG A 64 -1.07 10.24 -4.12
C ARG A 64 -1.18 8.75 -3.78
N PRO A 65 -2.40 8.16 -3.73
CA PRO A 65 -2.53 6.73 -3.53
C PRO A 65 -2.11 5.95 -4.79
N ILE A 66 -1.42 4.83 -4.59
CA ILE A 66 -1.17 3.80 -5.61
C ILE A 66 -1.90 2.53 -5.15
N LEU A 67 -2.81 2.02 -5.98
CA LEU A 67 -3.56 0.81 -5.64
C LEU A 67 -2.95 -0.39 -6.36
N GLY A 68 -2.66 -1.43 -5.59
CA GLY A 68 -2.16 -2.71 -6.07
C GLY A 68 -2.60 -3.84 -5.14
N THR A 69 -2.15 -5.05 -5.41
CA THR A 69 -2.40 -6.20 -4.53
C THR A 69 -1.31 -7.24 -4.71
N SER A 70 -0.97 -7.95 -3.63
CA SER A 70 -0.11 -9.11 -3.69
C SER A 70 -0.98 -10.35 -3.87
N LEU A 71 -1.00 -10.91 -5.08
CA LEU A 71 -1.74 -12.13 -5.41
C LEU A 71 -0.91 -13.37 -5.10
N THR A 72 -1.51 -14.33 -4.42
CA THR A 72 -0.96 -15.68 -4.27
C THR A 72 -1.16 -16.42 -5.59
N VAL A 73 -0.06 -16.63 -6.32
CA VAL A 73 -0.04 -17.40 -7.58
C VAL A 73 0.65 -18.74 -7.36
N ARG A 74 0.19 -19.76 -8.08
CA ARG A 74 0.80 -21.09 -8.03
C ARG A 74 1.72 -21.29 -9.22
N GLU A 75 3.02 -21.35 -8.96
CA GLU A 75 4.07 -21.59 -9.96
C GLU A 75 4.84 -22.85 -9.57
N GLY A 76 5.10 -23.76 -10.51
CA GLY A 76 5.96 -24.94 -10.26
C GLY A 76 5.57 -25.81 -9.05
N GLY A 77 4.29 -25.83 -8.65
CA GLY A 77 3.80 -26.60 -7.50
C GLY A 77 3.94 -25.92 -6.14
N HIS A 78 4.36 -24.66 -6.08
CA HIS A 78 4.45 -23.86 -4.85
C HIS A 78 3.70 -22.53 -4.99
N ASP A 79 3.30 -21.95 -3.86
CA ASP A 79 2.66 -20.64 -3.82
C ASP A 79 3.73 -19.54 -3.75
N ALA A 80 3.61 -18.52 -4.59
CA ALA A 80 4.49 -17.35 -4.65
C ALA A 80 3.67 -16.05 -4.71
N PRO A 81 4.14 -14.94 -4.11
CA PRO A 81 3.48 -13.66 -4.21
C PRO A 81 3.80 -12.97 -5.54
N LEU A 82 2.76 -12.51 -6.25
CA LEU A 82 2.84 -11.61 -7.39
C LEU A 82 2.28 -10.25 -7.00
N VAL A 83 3.14 -9.24 -6.89
CA VAL A 83 2.73 -7.86 -6.59
C VAL A 83 2.37 -7.16 -7.90
N LEU A 84 1.11 -6.74 -8.03
CA LEU A 84 0.55 -6.01 -9.17
C LEU A 84 0.20 -4.57 -8.79
#